data_AF-A0A1Q4ZM01-F1
#
_entry.id   AF-A0A1Q4ZM01-F1
#
_cell.length_a   1.000
_cell.length_b   1.000
_cell.length_c   1.000
_cell.angle_alpha   90.00
_cell.angle_beta   90.00
_cell.angle_gamma   90.00
#
_symmetry.space_group_name_H-M   'P 1'
#
loop_
_entity.id
_entity.type
_entity.pdbx_description
1 polymer ?
#
loop_
_entity_poly.entity_id
_entity_poly.type
_entity_poly.pdbx_seq_one_letter_code
_entity_poly.pdbx_strand_id
1 'polypeptide(L)'
;MEMVLEITDPDALTGTALESIAAEYGEPVAGIAEGDTAEERLRAEATVRTDPAEALASLVDPFDLVSEVPGIELAQASWSSETVDYDPDAEGWDDDEDEDYLGEDILYEHEPEEDGDDAAGEVAHNGKEEDENSGAVRQG
;
A
#
# COMPACT_ATOMS: atom_id res chain seq x y z
N MET A 1 -20.67 17.67 -14.63
CA MET A 1 -21.10 18.37 -13.41
C MET A 1 -19.97 18.18 -12.43
N GLU A 2 -19.53 19.24 -11.76
CA GLU A 2 -18.40 19.19 -10.82
C GLU A 2 -18.97 19.23 -9.41
N MET A 3 -18.45 18.38 -8.52
CA MET A 3 -18.82 18.35 -7.10
C MET A 3 -17.63 18.80 -6.28
N VAL A 4 -17.84 19.80 -5.42
CA VAL A 4 -16.86 20.28 -4.45
C VAL A 4 -17.44 20.06 -3.06
N LEU A 5 -16.64 19.48 -2.17
CA LEU A 5 -16.97 19.22 -0.78
C LEU A 5 -15.96 19.92 0.13
N GLU A 6 -16.46 20.57 1.18
CA GLU A 6 -15.65 21.20 2.22
C GLU A 6 -15.63 20.31 3.46
N ILE A 7 -14.43 20.09 4.03
CA ILE A 7 -14.25 19.38 5.30
C ILE A 7 -14.13 20.43 6.40
N THR A 8 -15.13 20.49 7.27
CA THR A 8 -15.22 21.52 8.32
C THR A 8 -14.36 21.21 9.55
N ASP A 9 -14.09 19.93 9.79
CA ASP A 9 -13.31 19.46 10.94
C ASP A 9 -12.47 18.23 10.52
N PRO A 10 -11.25 18.47 10.00
CA PRO A 10 -10.37 17.39 9.56
C PRO A 10 -9.88 16.52 10.72
N ASP A 11 -9.67 17.10 11.91
CA ASP A 11 -9.17 16.36 13.07
C ASP A 11 -10.21 15.37 13.58
N ALA A 12 -11.49 15.78 13.65
CA ALA A 12 -12.58 14.87 14.02
C ALA A 12 -12.78 13.76 12.98
N LEU A 13 -12.61 14.07 11.69
CA LEU A 13 -12.69 13.09 10.61
C LEU A 13 -11.57 12.05 10.72
N THR A 14 -10.31 12.49 10.85
CA THR A 14 -9.16 11.60 11.06
C THR A 14 -9.32 10.78 12.33
N GLY A 15 -9.81 11.36 13.43
CA GLY A 15 -10.10 10.62 14.66
C GLY A 15 -11.12 9.50 14.45
N THR A 16 -12.20 9.77 13.72
CA THR A 16 -13.22 8.78 13.38
C THR A 16 -12.65 7.65 12.51
N ALA A 17 -11.82 8.00 11.51
CA ALA A 17 -11.16 7.00 10.66
C ALA A 17 -10.23 6.09 11.48
N LEU A 18 -9.46 6.64 12.42
CA LEU A 18 -8.60 5.85 13.32
C LEU A 18 -9.40 4.92 14.23
N GLU A 19 -10.54 5.38 14.76
CA GLU A 19 -11.44 4.53 15.56
C GLU A 19 -12.01 3.38 14.71
N SER A 20 -12.37 3.66 13.45
CA SER A 20 -12.87 2.65 12.52
C SER A 20 -11.81 1.60 12.20
N ILE A 21 -10.59 2.03 11.86
CA ILE A 21 -9.45 1.13 11.59
C ILE A 21 -9.13 0.28 12.84
N ALA A 22 -9.14 0.87 14.04
CA ALA A 22 -8.94 0.11 15.27
C ALA A 22 -10.05 -0.94 15.50
N ALA A 23 -11.29 -0.64 15.13
CA ALA A 23 -12.41 -1.58 15.22
C ALA A 23 -12.33 -2.72 14.20
N GLU A 24 -11.82 -2.46 12.99
CA GLU A 24 -11.67 -3.44 11.92
C GLU A 24 -10.48 -4.39 12.16
N TYR A 25 -9.31 -3.84 12.46
CA TYR A 25 -8.06 -4.60 12.60
C TYR A 25 -7.84 -5.11 14.04
N GLY A 26 -8.56 -4.57 15.03
CA GLY A 26 -8.39 -4.87 16.46
C GLY A 26 -7.12 -4.26 17.06
N GLU A 27 -7.03 -4.19 18.39
CA GLU A 27 -5.89 -3.54 19.08
C GLU A 27 -4.55 -4.25 18.87
N PRO A 28 -3.43 -3.51 18.77
CA PRO A 28 -2.12 -4.13 18.66
C PRO A 28 -1.86 -4.90 19.96
N VAL A 29 -1.72 -6.22 19.84
CA VAL A 29 -1.34 -7.05 21.00
C VAL A 29 0.18 -6.95 21.14
N ALA A 30 0.64 -6.25 22.18
CA ALA A 30 2.07 -6.08 22.45
C ALA A 30 2.80 -7.43 22.48
N GLY A 31 3.75 -7.63 21.56
CA GLY A 31 4.52 -8.86 21.42
C GLY A 31 4.01 -9.86 20.36
N ILE A 32 2.91 -9.54 19.67
CA ILE A 32 2.37 -10.31 18.53
C ILE A 32 2.29 -9.40 17.28
N ALA A 33 3.35 -8.64 17.03
CA ALA A 33 3.42 -7.73 15.88
C ALA A 33 3.72 -8.46 14.56
N GLU A 34 3.97 -9.77 14.59
CA GLU A 34 4.34 -10.54 13.41
C GLU A 34 3.08 -11.12 12.75
N GLY A 35 2.52 -10.34 11.82
CA GLY A 35 1.46 -10.76 10.91
C GLY A 35 1.05 -9.61 9.99
N ASP A 36 0.71 -9.93 8.73
CA ASP A 36 0.34 -8.95 7.69
C ASP A 36 -0.67 -7.91 8.19
N THR A 37 -1.63 -8.32 9.02
CA THR A 37 -2.70 -7.47 9.58
C THR A 37 -2.19 -6.32 10.44
N ALA A 38 -1.08 -6.48 11.17
CA ALA A 38 -0.54 -5.42 12.02
C ALA A 38 0.18 -4.34 11.19
N GLU A 39 0.91 -4.76 10.16
CA GLU A 39 1.54 -3.83 9.23
C GLU A 39 0.51 -3.12 8.36
N GLU A 40 -0.51 -3.83 7.87
CA GLU A 40 -1.63 -3.25 7.14
C GLU A 40 -2.35 -2.20 7.98
N ARG A 41 -2.64 -2.50 9.26
CA ARG A 41 -3.20 -1.51 10.20
C ARG A 41 -2.33 -0.27 10.28
N LEU A 42 -1.02 -0.43 10.51
CA LEU A 42 -0.08 0.69 10.61
C LEU A 42 -0.03 1.55 9.34
N ARG A 43 -0.07 0.92 8.16
CA ARG A 43 -0.11 1.61 6.87
C ARG A 43 -1.42 2.40 6.71
N ALA A 44 -2.57 1.76 6.95
CA ALA A 44 -3.87 2.44 6.89
C ALA A 44 -3.95 3.63 7.85
N GLU A 45 -3.48 3.42 9.07
CA GLU A 45 -3.37 4.44 10.11
C GLU A 45 -2.44 5.62 9.73
N ALA A 46 -1.36 5.37 8.99
CA ALA A 46 -0.49 6.43 8.49
C ALA A 46 -1.16 7.21 7.35
N THR A 47 -1.83 6.51 6.42
CA THR A 47 -2.53 7.11 5.29
C THR A 47 -3.61 8.08 5.73
N VAL A 48 -4.50 7.71 6.67
CA VAL A 48 -5.59 8.60 7.14
C VAL A 48 -5.10 9.82 7.94
N ARG A 49 -3.86 9.79 8.43
CA ARG A 49 -3.22 10.94 9.10
C ARG A 49 -2.56 11.90 8.10
N THR A 50 -2.41 11.49 6.85
CA THR A 50 -1.68 12.27 5.83
C THR A 50 -2.58 13.29 5.14
N ASP A 51 -3.83 12.93 4.83
CA ASP A 51 -4.80 13.83 4.18
C ASP A 51 -6.24 13.55 4.68
N PRO A 52 -7.05 14.58 4.99
CA PRO A 52 -8.48 14.42 5.27
C PRO A 52 -9.27 13.68 4.19
N ALA A 53 -8.88 13.75 2.92
CA ALA A 53 -9.48 12.98 1.83
C ALA A 53 -9.26 11.47 2.00
N GLU A 54 -8.08 11.07 2.47
CA GLU A 54 -7.76 9.67 2.77
C GLU A 54 -8.58 9.16 3.96
N ALA A 55 -8.71 9.98 5.00
CA ALA A 55 -9.59 9.68 6.14
C ALA A 55 -11.04 9.49 5.71
N LEU A 56 -11.54 10.32 4.78
CA LEU A 56 -12.87 10.15 4.21
C LEU A 56 -12.98 8.85 3.39
N ALA A 57 -12.02 8.59 2.51
CA ALA A 57 -12.02 7.40 1.67
C ALA A 57 -12.03 6.10 2.49
N SER A 58 -11.29 6.07 3.60
CA SER A 58 -11.27 4.93 4.54
C SER A 58 -12.61 4.66 5.23
N LEU A 59 -13.52 5.64 5.31
CA LEU A 59 -14.83 5.49 5.96
C LEU A 59 -15.95 5.10 5.00
N VAL A 60 -15.68 5.11 3.69
CA VAL A 60 -16.67 4.79 2.66
C VAL A 60 -16.54 3.32 2.29
N ASP A 61 -17.61 2.55 2.46
CA ASP A 61 -17.74 1.26 1.78
C ASP A 61 -18.26 1.52 0.35
N PRO A 62 -17.42 1.34 -0.70
CA PRO A 62 -17.82 1.64 -2.06
C PRO A 62 -18.88 0.67 -2.60
N PHE A 63 -18.95 -0.56 -2.09
CA PHE A 63 -19.93 -1.54 -2.54
C PHE A 63 -21.31 -1.25 -1.98
N ASP A 64 -21.39 -0.98 -0.67
CA ASP A 64 -22.63 -0.55 -0.04
C ASP A 64 -23.14 0.74 -0.71
N LEU A 65 -22.24 1.71 -0.97
CA LEU A 65 -22.59 2.98 -1.61
C LEU A 65 -23.25 2.80 -2.99
N VAL A 66 -22.67 1.97 -3.86
CA VAL A 66 -23.22 1.78 -5.22
C VAL A 66 -24.40 0.82 -5.26
N SER A 67 -24.57 -0.03 -4.23
CA SER A 67 -25.67 -0.99 -4.15
C SER A 67 -27.06 -0.33 -4.02
N GLU A 68 -27.11 0.89 -3.48
CA GLU A 68 -28.35 1.65 -3.30
C GLU A 68 -28.84 2.32 -4.60
N VAL A 69 -28.01 2.36 -5.65
CA VAL A 69 -28.33 3.04 -6.91
C VAL A 69 -29.23 2.16 -7.79
N PRO A 70 -30.45 2.61 -8.13
CA PRO A 70 -31.39 1.81 -8.91
C PRO A 70 -30.84 1.41 -10.29
N GLY A 71 -30.88 0.11 -10.58
CA GLY A 71 -30.46 -0.44 -11.88
C GLY A 71 -28.97 -0.74 -12.01
N ILE A 72 -28.18 -0.62 -10.93
CA ILE A 72 -26.79 -1.10 -10.90
C ILE A 72 -26.77 -2.58 -10.49
N GLU A 73 -26.01 -3.39 -11.23
CA GLU A 73 -25.63 -4.76 -10.87
C GLU A 73 -24.11 -4.86 -10.88
N LEU A 74 -23.52 -5.32 -9.76
CA LEU A 74 -22.07 -5.51 -9.65
C LEU A 74 -21.66 -6.80 -10.37
N ALA A 75 -20.74 -6.67 -11.33
CA ALA A 75 -20.14 -7.81 -12.02
C ALA A 75 -18.67 -7.95 -11.60
N GLN A 76 -18.22 -9.19 -11.38
CA GLN A 76 -16.83 -9.48 -11.07
C GLN A 76 -16.00 -9.42 -12.35
N ALA A 77 -14.95 -8.59 -12.36
CA ALA A 77 -13.94 -8.59 -13.40
C ALA A 77 -12.78 -9.49 -12.95
N SER A 78 -12.46 -10.52 -13.74
CA SER A 78 -11.30 -11.38 -13.49
C SER A 78 -10.13 -10.93 -14.36
N TRP A 79 -8.98 -10.74 -13.74
CA TRP A 79 -7.71 -10.48 -14.40
C TRP A 79 -6.79 -11.66 -14.08
N SER A 80 -6.28 -12.32 -15.11
CA SER A 80 -5.22 -13.32 -14.96
C SER A 80 -3.88 -12.62 -15.15
N SER A 81 -3.01 -12.70 -14.14
CA SER A 81 -1.60 -12.37 -14.30
C SER A 81 -0.84 -13.64 -14.71
N GLU A 82 0.25 -13.48 -15.45
CA GLU A 82 1.23 -14.53 -15.71
C GLU A 82 2.56 -14.08 -15.12
N THR A 83 3.22 -14.97 -14.38
CA THR A 83 4.58 -14.73 -13.89
C THR A 83 5.53 -14.75 -15.09
N VAL A 84 6.25 -13.65 -15.29
CA VAL A 84 7.28 -13.52 -16.31
C VAL A 84 8.64 -13.30 -15.63
N ASP A 85 9.70 -13.84 -16.22
CA ASP A 85 11.06 -13.55 -15.76
C ASP A 85 11.36 -12.06 -15.94
N TYR A 86 12.01 -11.46 -14.95
CA TYR A 86 12.45 -10.07 -15.05
C TYR A 86 13.46 -9.93 -16.21
N ASP A 87 13.12 -9.10 -17.19
CA ASP A 87 13.98 -8.74 -18.32
C ASP A 87 14.53 -7.32 -18.08
N PRO A 88 15.83 -7.16 -17.73
CA PRO A 88 16.43 -5.86 -17.50
C PRO A 88 16.58 -5.03 -18.79
N ASP A 89 16.45 -5.67 -19.96
CA ASP A 89 16.47 -5.01 -21.27
C ASP A 89 15.05 -4.69 -21.76
N ALA A 90 14.00 -5.06 -21.00
CA ALA A 90 12.64 -4.66 -21.33
C ALA A 90 12.49 -3.14 -21.20
N GLU A 91 11.63 -2.57 -22.05
CA GLU A 91 11.18 -1.20 -21.88
C GLU A 91 10.59 -1.08 -20.47
N GLY A 92 11.25 -0.29 -19.62
CA GLY A 92 10.75 0.03 -18.30
C GLY A 92 9.35 0.62 -18.42
N TRP A 93 8.55 0.43 -17.37
CA TRP A 93 7.43 1.34 -17.18
C TRP A 93 8.09 2.68 -16.83
N ASP A 94 7.99 3.68 -17.71
CA ASP A 94 8.58 5.00 -17.50
C ASP A 94 7.99 5.61 -16.22
N ASP A 95 8.62 5.35 -15.06
CA ASP A 95 8.36 6.00 -13.77
C ASP A 95 8.98 7.42 -13.72
N ASP A 96 9.70 7.81 -14.78
CA ASP A 96 10.52 9.03 -14.86
C ASP A 96 9.71 10.30 -15.20
N GLU A 97 8.38 10.26 -15.38
CA GLU A 97 7.60 11.47 -15.71
C GLU A 97 7.30 12.40 -14.51
N ASP A 98 7.69 12.04 -13.28
CA ASP A 98 7.42 12.83 -12.06
C ASP A 98 8.67 13.45 -11.38
N GLU A 99 9.89 13.26 -11.90
CA GLU A 99 11.13 13.79 -11.26
C GLU A 99 11.53 15.22 -11.72
N ASP A 100 10.87 15.79 -12.74
CA ASP A 100 11.28 17.05 -13.37
C ASP A 100 10.69 18.34 -12.74
N TYR A 101 9.95 18.24 -11.62
CA TYR A 101 9.41 19.41 -10.89
C TYR A 101 10.28 19.88 -9.71
N LEU A 102 11.55 19.51 -9.63
CA LEU A 102 12.51 20.22 -8.77
C LEU A 102 13.07 21.45 -9.51
N GLY A 103 12.22 22.47 -9.64
CA GLY A 103 12.64 23.79 -10.09
C GLY A 103 13.78 24.32 -9.21
N GLU A 104 14.85 24.78 -9.87
CA GLU A 104 16.02 25.46 -9.30
C GLU A 104 15.67 26.36 -8.10
N ASP A 105 15.85 25.86 -6.86
CA ASP A 105 16.22 26.63 -5.65
C ASP A 105 16.07 25.80 -4.35
N ILE A 106 16.72 24.62 -4.26
CA ILE A 106 17.01 24.02 -2.94
C ILE A 106 18.42 23.40 -2.93
N LEU A 107 19.43 24.25 -2.73
CA LEU A 107 20.75 23.82 -2.28
C LEU A 107 20.68 23.59 -0.76
N TYR A 108 20.28 22.39 -0.33
CA TYR A 108 20.66 21.92 1.01
C TYR A 108 22.04 21.29 0.88
N GLU A 109 23.06 21.99 1.38
CA GLU A 109 24.38 21.41 1.62
C GLU A 109 24.24 20.32 2.68
N HIS A 110 24.09 19.06 2.26
CA HIS A 110 24.22 17.90 3.13
C HIS A 110 25.69 17.47 3.12
N GLU A 111 26.42 17.81 4.19
CA GLU A 111 27.75 17.26 4.46
C GLU A 111 27.59 15.75 4.72
N PRO A 112 28.30 14.86 4.01
CA PRO A 112 28.20 13.43 4.26
C PRO A 112 28.97 13.08 5.55
N GLU A 113 28.24 12.63 6.58
CA GLU A 113 28.83 11.90 7.70
C GLU A 113 29.05 10.44 7.23
N GLU A 114 30.32 10.07 7.04
CA GLU A 114 30.75 8.66 6.90
C GLU A 114 30.52 7.92 8.23
N ASP A 115 29.67 6.88 8.22
CA ASP A 115 29.98 5.52 8.71
C ASP A 115 28.69 4.75 9.02
N GLY A 116 28.51 3.59 8.37
CA GLY A 116 27.82 2.45 8.98
C GLY A 116 26.71 1.78 8.16
N ASP A 117 27.10 0.72 7.44
CA ASP A 117 26.27 -0.41 7.02
C ASP A 117 25.05 -0.12 6.13
N ASP A 118 25.28 -0.11 4.82
CA ASP A 118 24.29 -0.33 3.77
C ASP A 118 23.72 -1.76 3.85
N ALA A 119 22.86 -2.00 4.83
CA ALA A 119 21.87 -3.07 4.74
C ALA A 119 20.77 -2.56 3.81
N ALA A 120 21.01 -2.67 2.50
CA ALA A 120 19.94 -2.62 1.51
C ALA A 120 18.91 -3.68 1.90
N GLY A 121 17.83 -3.22 2.55
CA GLY A 121 16.69 -4.05 2.87
C GLY A 121 16.10 -4.55 1.55
N GLU A 122 16.29 -5.83 1.29
CA GLU A 122 15.57 -6.57 0.27
C GLU A 122 14.08 -6.43 0.62
N VAL A 123 13.40 -5.44 0.01
CA VAL A 123 11.94 -5.35 0.02
C VAL A 123 11.44 -6.61 -0.64
N ALA A 124 10.90 -7.53 0.16
CA ALA A 124 10.38 -8.80 -0.34
C ALA A 124 9.12 -8.50 -1.17
N HIS A 125 9.29 -8.47 -2.49
CA HIS A 125 8.17 -8.55 -3.43
C HIS A 125 7.62 -9.99 -3.40
N ASN A 126 6.29 -10.10 -3.45
CA ASN A 126 5.53 -11.32 -3.24
C ASN A 126 6.01 -12.49 -4.13
N GLY A 127 6.61 -13.54 -3.54
CA GLY A 127 6.93 -14.80 -4.22
C GLY A 127 8.26 -15.48 -3.89
N LYS A 128 8.49 -15.91 -2.64
CA LYS A 128 9.51 -16.95 -2.36
C LYS A 128 8.82 -18.33 -2.34
N GLU A 129 8.82 -19.02 -3.48
CA GLU A 129 8.56 -20.46 -3.53
C GLU A 129 9.85 -21.23 -3.19
N GLU A 130 9.85 -21.98 -2.09
CA GLU A 130 10.93 -22.92 -1.76
C GLU A 130 10.67 -24.26 -2.48
N ASP A 131 11.26 -24.42 -3.67
CA ASP A 131 11.30 -25.70 -4.38
C ASP A 131 12.43 -26.59 -3.84
N GLU A 132 12.11 -27.53 -2.94
CA GLU A 132 12.99 -28.67 -2.64
C GLU A 132 12.52 -29.93 -3.39
N ASN A 133 13.07 -30.16 -4.58
CA ASN A 133 13.08 -31.48 -5.21
C ASN A 133 14.51 -32.04 -5.23
N SER A 134 14.74 -33.11 -4.48
CA SER A 134 15.79 -34.08 -4.82
C SER A 134 15.26 -35.50 -4.65
N GLY A 135 14.85 -36.07 -5.78
CA GLY A 135 14.49 -37.48 -5.88
C GLY A 135 15.68 -38.42 -5.67
N ALA A 136 15.36 -39.62 -5.20
CA ALA A 136 16.18 -40.80 -5.46
C ALA A 136 15.28 -42.03 -5.60
N VAL A 137 14.96 -42.36 -6.86
CA VAL A 137 14.51 -43.68 -7.30
C VAL A 137 15.54 -44.73 -6.91
N ARG A 138 15.13 -45.82 -6.24
CA ARG A 138 15.78 -47.14 -6.37
C ARG A 138 14.75 -48.26 -6.33
N GLN A 139 14.71 -49.00 -7.44
CA GLN A 139 14.01 -50.27 -7.65
C GLN A 139 14.52 -51.38 -6.73
N GLY A 140 13.67 -52.39 -6.48
CA GLY A 140 14.04 -53.67 -5.88
C GLY A 140 12.87 -54.38 -5.25
#